data_AF-A0A2U1VRS2-F1
#
_entry.id   AF-A0A2U1VRS2-F1
#
_cell.length_a   1.000
_cell.length_b   1.000
_cell.length_c   1.000
_cell.angle_alpha   90.00
_cell.angle_beta   90.00
_cell.angle_gamma   90.00
#
_symmetry.space_group_name_H-M   'P 1'
#
loop_
_entity.id
_entity.type
_entity.pdbx_description
1 polymer ?
#
loop_
_entity_poly.entity_id
_entity_poly.type
_entity_poly.pdbx_seq_one_letter_code
_entity_poly.pdbx_strand_id
1 'polypeptide(L)'
;MTLRMHSLLVAAGLASGLILTSGIAAADDKPAGAAKAADAGATARSAGSKDAVLYIGWPTNGAVVGTRFKVWFGLRNFGVAPAGVAKDHTGHHHLLIDTRLTRFDEPIPNDKQHLHFGGGQTETMLELPPGRHTLQLVLADADHVPHDPPILSKIVTITVQARRGAEVSTR
;
A
#
# COMPACT_ATOMS: atom_id res chain seq x y z
N MET A 1 -42.78 -19.05 29.68
CA MET A 1 -42.41 -20.47 29.82
C MET A 1 -40.94 -20.53 30.21
N THR A 2 -40.73 -20.81 31.48
CA THR A 2 -39.47 -21.08 32.19
C THR A 2 -38.83 -22.36 31.65
N LEU A 3 -37.49 -22.42 31.47
CA LEU A 3 -36.58 -23.25 32.30
C LEU A 3 -35.11 -23.15 31.83
N ARG A 4 -34.23 -22.81 32.78
CA ARG A 4 -32.78 -23.08 32.81
C ARG A 4 -32.54 -24.55 33.17
N MET A 5 -31.39 -25.12 32.78
CA MET A 5 -30.54 -26.13 33.49
C MET A 5 -29.37 -26.44 32.54
N HIS A 6 -28.09 -26.11 32.77
CA HIS A 6 -27.11 -26.46 33.82
C HIS A 6 -26.97 -27.96 34.12
N SER A 7 -25.69 -28.37 34.25
CA SER A 7 -25.15 -29.60 34.88
C SER A 7 -24.96 -30.80 33.93
N LEU A 8 -23.92 -31.64 34.01
CA LEU A 8 -22.71 -31.74 34.86
C LEU A 8 -21.77 -32.82 34.28
N LEU A 9 -20.50 -32.69 34.66
CA LEU A 9 -19.30 -33.52 34.61
C LEU A 9 -19.41 -35.06 34.85
N VAL A 10 -18.23 -35.74 34.72
CA VAL A 10 -17.75 -37.05 35.29
C VAL A 10 -17.64 -38.18 34.23
N ALA A 11 -16.63 -39.06 34.10
CA ALA A 11 -15.38 -39.48 34.79
C ALA A 11 -14.46 -40.20 33.74
N ALA A 12 -13.12 -40.10 33.79
CA ALA A 12 -12.12 -41.02 34.37
C ALA A 12 -12.09 -42.48 33.83
N GLY A 13 -10.90 -42.92 33.37
CA GLY A 13 -10.58 -44.32 33.07
C GLY A 13 -9.13 -44.53 32.65
N LEU A 14 -8.35 -45.20 33.51
CA LEU A 14 -6.91 -45.50 33.42
C LEU A 14 -6.58 -46.61 32.41
N ALA A 15 -5.36 -46.61 31.87
CA ALA A 15 -4.66 -47.84 31.47
C ALA A 15 -3.13 -47.68 31.56
N SER A 16 -2.54 -48.48 32.45
CA SER A 16 -1.11 -48.66 32.69
C SER A 16 -0.41 -49.43 31.56
N GLY A 17 0.85 -49.09 31.30
CA GLY A 17 1.75 -49.89 30.46
C GLY A 17 3.21 -49.56 30.73
N LEU A 18 3.81 -50.30 31.66
CA LEU A 18 5.25 -50.27 31.97
C LEU A 18 5.94 -51.37 31.15
N ILE A 19 6.89 -50.99 30.29
CA ILE A 19 7.88 -51.92 29.72
C ILE A 19 9.26 -51.29 29.90
N LEU A 20 10.07 -51.91 30.76
CA LEU A 20 11.49 -51.69 30.92
C LEU A 20 12.25 -52.64 29.98
N THR A 21 13.10 -52.10 29.11
CA THR A 21 14.26 -52.84 28.59
C THR A 21 15.47 -51.91 28.57
N SER A 22 16.60 -52.42 29.09
CA SER A 22 17.88 -51.75 29.25
C SER A 22 18.78 -52.02 28.04
N GLY A 23 19.61 -51.05 27.62
CA GLY A 23 20.72 -51.36 26.73
C GLY A 23 21.48 -50.18 26.09
N ILE A 24 22.65 -49.89 26.69
CA ILE A 24 23.93 -49.40 26.12
C ILE A 24 24.08 -48.00 25.50
N ALA A 25 25.20 -47.37 25.88
CA ALA A 25 25.63 -46.02 25.53
C ALA A 25 26.40 -45.95 24.20
N ALA A 26 26.28 -44.82 23.50
CA ALA A 26 27.35 -44.22 22.70
C ALA A 26 27.11 -42.70 22.64
N ALA A 27 28.11 -41.93 23.07
CA ALA A 27 28.17 -40.49 22.89
C ALA A 27 28.83 -40.21 21.53
N ASP A 28 28.18 -39.39 20.70
CA ASP A 28 28.77 -38.79 19.50
C ASP A 28 28.41 -37.30 19.45
N ASP A 29 29.44 -36.49 19.27
CA ASP A 29 29.44 -35.03 19.21
C ASP A 29 28.87 -34.46 17.89
N LYS A 30 27.97 -33.46 18.03
CA LYS A 30 27.60 -32.37 17.07
C LYS A 30 27.00 -32.74 15.69
N PRO A 31 26.28 -31.83 14.99
CA PRO A 31 26.16 -30.39 15.24
C PRO A 31 24.74 -29.87 15.50
N ALA A 32 24.69 -28.73 16.19
CA ALA A 32 23.53 -27.87 16.30
C ALA A 32 22.92 -27.61 14.92
N GLY A 33 21.69 -28.07 14.73
CA GLY A 33 20.90 -27.77 13.55
C GLY A 33 20.77 -26.25 13.43
N ALA A 34 21.26 -25.71 12.33
CA ALA A 34 20.98 -24.34 11.92
C ALA A 34 19.46 -24.19 11.87
N ALA A 35 18.92 -23.38 12.79
CA ALA A 35 17.54 -22.94 12.73
C ALA A 35 17.35 -22.25 11.37
N LYS A 36 16.59 -22.89 10.48
CA LYS A 36 16.10 -22.28 9.26
C LYS A 36 15.26 -21.09 9.71
N ALA A 37 15.81 -19.89 9.58
CA ALA A 37 15.09 -18.65 9.78
C ALA A 37 13.78 -18.77 8.98
N ALA A 38 12.66 -18.70 9.69
CA ALA A 38 11.37 -18.59 9.07
C ALA A 38 11.39 -17.29 8.25
N ASP A 39 11.41 -17.45 6.93
CA ASP A 39 11.04 -16.39 6.01
C ASP A 39 9.63 -15.97 6.41
N ALA A 40 9.51 -14.83 7.08
CA ALA A 40 8.23 -14.21 7.36
C ALA A 40 7.66 -13.82 6.00
N GLY A 41 6.87 -14.74 5.44
CA GLY A 41 6.48 -14.73 4.04
C GLY A 41 5.93 -13.37 3.63
N ALA A 42 6.60 -12.75 2.67
CA ALA A 42 6.00 -11.68 1.90
C ALA A 42 4.72 -12.24 1.28
N THR A 43 3.56 -11.77 1.76
CA THR A 43 2.29 -12.00 1.08
C THR A 43 2.47 -11.52 -0.36
N ALA A 44 2.24 -12.41 -1.33
CA ALA A 44 2.40 -12.07 -2.73
C ALA A 44 1.55 -10.84 -3.05
N ARG A 45 2.19 -9.78 -3.57
CA ARG A 45 1.51 -8.54 -3.95
C ARG A 45 0.46 -8.83 -5.03
N SER A 46 -0.59 -8.03 -5.03
CA SER A 46 -1.67 -8.13 -6.01
C SER A 46 -1.14 -7.93 -7.45
N ALA A 47 -1.71 -8.66 -8.41
CA ALA A 47 -1.23 -8.64 -9.80
C ALA A 47 -1.49 -7.28 -10.47
N GLY A 48 -0.44 -6.70 -11.03
CA GLY A 48 -0.48 -5.52 -11.90
C GLY A 48 -0.60 -5.90 -13.38
N SER A 49 -0.54 -4.89 -14.24
CA SER A 49 -0.56 -5.07 -15.70
C SER A 49 0.46 -4.14 -16.35
N LYS A 50 1.26 -4.68 -17.27
CA LYS A 50 2.20 -3.90 -18.09
C LYS A 50 1.48 -3.04 -19.14
N ASP A 51 0.24 -3.40 -19.47
CA ASP A 51 -0.58 -2.66 -20.43
C ASP A 51 -1.37 -1.52 -19.76
N ALA A 52 -1.37 -1.48 -18.42
CA ALA A 52 -1.99 -0.41 -17.66
C ALA A 52 -1.26 0.92 -17.91
N VAL A 53 -2.03 1.97 -18.18
CA VAL A 53 -1.50 3.32 -18.38
C VAL A 53 -2.06 4.24 -17.32
N LEU A 54 -1.24 4.55 -16.33
CA LEU A 54 -1.52 5.54 -15.31
C LEU A 54 -0.88 6.88 -15.70
N TYR A 55 -1.62 7.98 -15.63
CA TYR A 55 -1.13 9.26 -16.13
C TYR A 55 -1.70 10.47 -15.38
N ILE A 56 -0.87 11.51 -15.27
CA ILE A 56 -1.30 12.87 -14.94
C ILE A 56 -1.64 13.56 -16.26
N GLY A 57 -2.89 13.96 -16.43
CA GLY A 57 -3.36 14.65 -17.63
C GLY A 57 -3.08 16.15 -17.62
N TRP A 58 -3.09 16.77 -16.44
CA TRP A 58 -2.57 18.12 -16.20
C TRP A 58 -2.20 18.27 -14.71
N PRO A 59 -1.16 19.04 -14.37
CA PRO A 59 -0.24 19.76 -15.26
C PRO A 59 0.63 18.84 -16.12
N THR A 60 1.07 19.33 -17.27
CA THR A 60 2.04 18.63 -18.12
C THR A 60 3.46 18.83 -17.60
N ASN A 61 4.38 17.94 -17.98
CA ASN A 61 5.78 18.08 -17.61
C ASN A 61 6.37 19.39 -18.15
N GLY A 62 6.98 20.18 -17.27
CA GLY A 62 7.51 21.52 -17.54
C GLY A 62 6.51 22.66 -17.32
N ALA A 63 5.26 22.38 -16.93
CA ALA A 63 4.26 23.42 -16.75
C ALA A 63 4.63 24.41 -15.62
N VAL A 64 4.24 25.66 -15.84
CA VAL A 64 4.29 26.72 -14.84
C VAL A 64 2.87 26.96 -14.33
N VAL A 65 2.67 26.88 -13.02
CA VAL A 65 1.34 26.97 -12.38
C VAL A 65 1.37 27.97 -11.23
N GLY A 66 0.19 28.44 -10.80
CA GLY A 66 0.06 29.22 -9.57
C GLY A 66 0.15 28.36 -8.31
N THR A 67 0.17 28.99 -7.13
CA THR A 67 0.27 28.29 -5.84
C THR A 67 -0.88 27.32 -5.58
N ARG A 68 -2.08 27.59 -6.10
CA ARG A 68 -3.23 26.68 -6.09
C ARG A 68 -3.63 26.30 -7.51
N PHE A 69 -3.63 25.02 -7.81
CA PHE A 69 -3.88 24.50 -9.16
C PHE A 69 -4.58 23.14 -9.12
N LYS A 70 -5.34 22.84 -10.17
CA LYS A 70 -5.94 21.52 -10.33
C LYS A 70 -4.88 20.49 -10.71
N VAL A 71 -5.07 19.23 -10.33
CA VAL A 71 -4.37 18.11 -10.94
C VAL A 71 -5.45 17.15 -11.36
N TRP A 72 -5.49 16.76 -12.64
CA TRP A 72 -6.36 15.68 -13.09
C TRP A 72 -5.54 14.56 -13.67
N PHE A 73 -6.01 13.35 -13.47
CA PHE A 73 -5.30 12.12 -13.75
C PHE A 73 -6.28 11.01 -14.12
N GLY A 74 -5.73 9.93 -14.65
CA GLY A 74 -6.54 8.80 -15.05
C GLY A 74 -5.74 7.54 -15.25
N LEU A 75 -6.49 6.49 -15.56
CA LEU A 75 -6.04 5.13 -15.72
C LEU A 75 -6.69 4.53 -16.98
N ARG A 76 -5.93 3.76 -17.75
CA ARG A 76 -6.42 2.96 -18.88
C ARG A 76 -5.94 1.53 -18.72
N ASN A 77 -6.71 0.58 -19.25
CA ASN A 77 -6.41 -0.86 -19.24
C ASN A 77 -6.20 -1.45 -17.83
N PHE A 78 -6.88 -0.88 -16.83
CA PHE A 78 -6.96 -1.37 -15.46
C PHE A 78 -8.15 -0.69 -14.76
N GLY A 79 -8.66 -1.27 -13.68
CA GLY A 79 -9.83 -0.73 -12.98
C GLY A 79 -9.49 0.16 -11.78
N VAL A 80 -10.47 0.99 -11.38
CA VAL A 80 -10.43 1.76 -10.13
C VAL A 80 -11.50 1.23 -9.19
N ALA A 81 -11.14 0.91 -7.95
CA ALA A 81 -12.05 0.50 -6.89
C ALA A 81 -11.74 1.28 -5.60
N PRO A 82 -12.71 1.45 -4.69
CA PRO A 82 -12.45 2.10 -3.42
C PRO A 82 -11.38 1.37 -2.59
N ALA A 83 -10.62 2.12 -1.79
CA ALA A 83 -9.72 1.53 -0.81
C ALA A 83 -10.49 0.63 0.17
N GLY A 84 -9.86 -0.46 0.63
CA GLY A 84 -10.48 -1.50 1.47
C GLY A 84 -11.45 -2.44 0.73
N VAL A 85 -11.72 -2.22 -0.56
CA VAL A 85 -12.54 -3.14 -1.37
C VAL A 85 -11.63 -3.97 -2.27
N ALA A 86 -11.40 -5.22 -1.88
CA ALA A 86 -10.65 -6.17 -2.70
C ALA A 86 -11.44 -6.53 -3.97
N LYS A 87 -10.90 -6.15 -5.13
CA LYS A 87 -11.47 -6.49 -6.43
C LYS A 87 -10.34 -6.73 -7.44
N ASP A 88 -10.39 -7.88 -8.10
CA ASP A 88 -9.40 -8.26 -9.09
C ASP A 88 -9.22 -7.18 -10.17
N HIS A 89 -7.97 -6.97 -10.58
CA HIS A 89 -7.61 -6.04 -11.66
C HIS A 89 -8.08 -4.60 -11.41
N THR A 90 -8.09 -4.19 -10.13
CA THR A 90 -8.41 -2.82 -9.70
C THR A 90 -7.46 -2.33 -8.63
N GLY A 91 -7.39 -1.01 -8.48
CA GLY A 91 -6.72 -0.34 -7.38
C GLY A 91 -7.28 1.05 -7.18
N HIS A 92 -6.55 1.90 -6.47
CA HIS A 92 -6.89 3.31 -6.31
C HIS A 92 -5.65 4.20 -6.44
N HIS A 93 -5.88 5.48 -6.74
CA HIS A 93 -4.80 6.40 -7.05
C HIS A 93 -4.11 6.91 -5.77
N HIS A 94 -2.79 7.05 -5.87
CA HIS A 94 -1.95 7.78 -4.94
C HIS A 94 -1.16 8.83 -5.71
N LEU A 95 -1.02 10.03 -5.15
CA LEU A 95 -0.17 11.08 -5.71
C LEU A 95 1.00 11.35 -4.79
N LEU A 96 2.20 11.14 -5.31
CA LEU A 96 3.47 11.47 -4.68
C LEU A 96 3.90 12.87 -5.08
N ILE A 97 4.30 13.67 -4.08
CA ILE A 97 4.76 15.04 -4.22
C ILE A 97 6.17 15.14 -3.65
N ASP A 98 7.14 15.47 -4.51
CA ASP A 98 8.56 15.63 -4.13
C ASP A 98 9.18 14.43 -3.43
N THR A 99 8.70 13.23 -3.77
CA THR A 99 9.15 11.97 -3.20
C THR A 99 9.01 10.83 -4.21
N ARG A 100 9.58 9.68 -3.88
CA ARG A 100 9.51 8.42 -4.63
C ARG A 100 9.37 7.27 -3.65
N LEU A 101 8.66 6.22 -4.05
CA LEU A 101 8.65 4.97 -3.28
C LEU A 101 10.02 4.30 -3.34
N THR A 102 10.54 3.93 -2.17
CA THR A 102 11.73 3.08 -2.01
C THR A 102 11.35 1.61 -1.85
N ARG A 103 10.12 1.35 -1.39
CA ARG A 103 9.53 0.03 -1.17
C ARG A 103 8.18 -0.08 -1.87
N PHE A 104 7.92 -1.25 -2.44
CA PHE A 104 6.68 -1.55 -3.17
C PHE A 104 5.87 -2.67 -2.53
N ASP A 105 6.36 -3.22 -1.43
CA ASP A 105 5.81 -4.33 -0.66
C ASP A 105 5.21 -3.90 0.68
N GLU A 106 5.08 -2.59 0.89
CA GLU A 106 4.49 -1.98 2.06
C GLU A 106 3.38 -1.00 1.64
N PRO A 107 2.39 -0.74 2.51
CA PRO A 107 1.39 0.29 2.28
C PRO A 107 2.04 1.65 2.04
N ILE A 108 1.55 2.38 1.03
CA ILE A 108 1.97 3.76 0.79
C ILE A 108 1.50 4.63 1.97
N PRO A 109 2.39 5.43 2.60
CA PRO A 109 1.99 6.36 3.67
C PRO A 109 0.89 7.32 3.23
N ASN A 110 0.15 7.89 4.18
CA ASN A 110 -0.79 8.98 3.91
C ASN A 110 -0.31 10.23 4.67
N ASP A 111 0.35 11.13 3.96
CA ASP A 111 0.95 12.33 4.52
C ASP A 111 0.99 13.47 3.50
N LYS A 112 1.68 14.57 3.82
CA LYS A 112 1.74 15.75 2.95
C LYS A 112 2.39 15.49 1.58
N GLN A 113 3.21 14.44 1.46
CA GLN A 113 3.89 14.04 0.24
C GLN A 113 3.21 12.85 -0.45
N HIS A 114 2.29 12.16 0.21
CA HIS A 114 1.59 10.98 -0.29
C HIS A 114 0.09 11.14 -0.10
N LEU A 115 -0.60 11.61 -1.14
CA LEU A 115 -2.04 11.87 -1.09
C LEU A 115 -2.83 10.67 -1.60
N HIS A 116 -3.84 10.26 -0.84
CA HIS A 116 -4.68 9.10 -1.14
C HIS A 116 -5.99 9.49 -1.83
N PHE A 117 -6.34 8.74 -2.88
CA PHE A 117 -7.61 8.90 -3.62
C PHE A 117 -8.39 7.58 -3.65
N GLY A 118 -8.59 7.01 -2.45
CA GLY A 118 -9.30 5.76 -2.22
C GLY A 118 -10.81 5.81 -2.49
N GLY A 119 -11.37 6.94 -2.90
CA GLY A 119 -12.78 7.06 -3.31
C GLY A 119 -12.99 6.97 -4.82
N GLY A 120 -11.92 6.70 -5.59
CA GLY A 120 -11.96 6.72 -7.05
C GLY A 120 -11.90 8.12 -7.65
N GLN A 121 -11.36 9.10 -6.91
CA GLN A 121 -11.15 10.44 -7.44
C GLN A 121 -10.18 10.39 -8.64
N THR A 122 -10.42 11.28 -9.59
CA THR A 122 -9.60 11.46 -10.80
C THR A 122 -9.02 12.87 -10.90
N GLU A 123 -9.31 13.73 -9.93
CA GLU A 123 -8.74 15.06 -9.82
C GLU A 123 -8.68 15.54 -8.37
N THR A 124 -7.85 16.55 -8.14
CA THR A 124 -7.73 17.26 -6.87
C THR A 124 -7.28 18.70 -7.09
N MET A 125 -7.47 19.55 -6.07
CA MET A 125 -6.81 20.85 -5.99
C MET A 125 -5.57 20.70 -5.12
N LEU A 126 -4.39 21.00 -5.66
CA LEU A 126 -3.16 21.11 -4.90
C LEU A 126 -2.85 22.55 -4.55
N GLU A 127 -2.24 22.72 -3.39
CA GLU A 127 -1.62 23.97 -2.97
C GLU A 127 -0.17 23.68 -2.60
N LEU A 128 0.77 24.29 -3.33
CA LEU A 128 2.20 24.09 -3.14
C LEU A 128 2.90 25.46 -3.00
N PRO A 129 4.00 25.53 -2.23
CA PRO A 129 4.80 26.74 -2.16
C PRO A 129 5.44 27.05 -3.54
N PRO A 130 5.85 28.30 -3.79
CA PRO A 130 6.62 28.63 -4.99
C PRO A 130 7.93 27.82 -5.05
N GLY A 131 8.25 27.25 -6.21
CA GLY A 131 9.42 26.39 -6.38
C GLY A 131 9.25 25.34 -7.47
N ARG A 132 10.28 24.50 -7.63
CA ARG A 132 10.24 23.34 -8.52
C ARG A 132 9.71 22.15 -7.76
N HIS A 133 8.68 21.49 -8.30
CA HIS A 133 8.06 20.31 -7.70
C HIS A 133 8.00 19.14 -8.67
N THR A 134 7.92 17.93 -8.13
CA THR A 134 7.69 16.69 -8.88
C THR A 134 6.42 16.01 -8.42
N LEU A 135 5.64 15.53 -9.38
CA LEU A 135 4.40 14.81 -9.18
C LEU A 135 4.48 13.44 -9.85
N GLN A 136 4.05 12.38 -9.16
CA GLN A 136 3.96 11.04 -9.73
C GLN A 136 2.75 10.31 -9.16
N LEU A 137 2.02 9.58 -10.00
CA LEU A 137 0.98 8.68 -9.54
C LEU A 137 1.52 7.27 -9.33
N VAL A 138 0.98 6.61 -8.33
CA VAL A 138 1.11 5.18 -8.07
C VAL A 138 -0.30 4.59 -7.96
N LEU A 139 -0.54 3.45 -8.59
CA LEU A 139 -1.76 2.67 -8.35
C LEU A 139 -1.46 1.58 -7.32
N ALA A 140 -2.27 1.50 -6.29
CA ALA A 140 -2.15 0.53 -5.21
C ALA A 140 -3.48 -0.21 -4.98
N ASP A 141 -3.40 -1.40 -4.39
CA ASP A 141 -4.57 -2.24 -4.13
C ASP A 141 -5.41 -1.78 -2.92
N ALA A 142 -6.33 -2.62 -2.47
CA ALA A 142 -7.24 -2.32 -1.37
C ALA A 142 -6.50 -1.95 -0.06
N ASP A 143 -5.28 -2.45 0.14
CA ASP A 143 -4.47 -2.25 1.34
C ASP A 143 -3.39 -1.17 1.15
N HIS A 144 -3.50 -0.38 0.06
CA HIS A 144 -2.54 0.66 -0.33
C HIS A 144 -1.15 0.11 -0.68
N VAL A 145 -1.03 -1.19 -0.99
CA VAL A 145 0.22 -1.79 -1.45
C VAL A 145 0.30 -1.70 -2.97
N PRO A 146 1.42 -1.23 -3.56
CA PRO A 146 1.60 -1.22 -5.00
C PRO A 146 1.52 -2.62 -5.63
N HIS A 147 0.84 -2.73 -6.77
CA HIS A 147 0.72 -3.97 -7.56
C HIS A 147 2.08 -4.51 -8.07
N ASP A 148 2.08 -5.77 -8.54
CA ASP A 148 3.24 -6.41 -9.18
C ASP A 148 2.93 -6.86 -10.64
N PRO A 149 3.53 -6.26 -11.67
CA PRO A 149 4.47 -5.14 -11.61
C PRO A 149 3.79 -3.84 -11.15
N PRO A 150 4.56 -2.88 -10.60
CA PRO A 150 4.00 -1.61 -10.16
C PRO A 150 3.44 -0.81 -11.35
N ILE A 151 2.26 -0.23 -11.17
CA ILE A 151 1.60 0.62 -12.16
C ILE A 151 1.84 2.08 -11.75
N LEU A 152 2.71 2.75 -12.50
CA LEU A 152 3.22 4.09 -12.21
C LEU A 152 2.96 5.04 -13.37
N SER A 153 2.72 6.32 -13.07
CA SER A 153 2.80 7.34 -14.12
C SER A 153 4.23 7.75 -14.40
N LYS A 154 4.41 8.45 -15.53
CA LYS A 154 5.59 9.32 -15.71
C LYS A 154 5.64 10.36 -14.60
N ILE A 155 6.86 10.77 -14.25
CA ILE A 155 7.07 11.89 -13.34
C ILE A 155 6.86 13.18 -14.11
N VAL A 156 6.05 14.06 -13.53
CA VAL A 156 5.79 15.40 -14.02
C VAL A 156 6.57 16.38 -13.15
N THR A 157 7.48 17.12 -13.75
CA THR A 157 8.12 18.27 -13.10
C THR A 157 7.32 19.53 -13.40
N ILE A 158 7.03 20.35 -12.40
CA ILE A 158 6.38 21.66 -12.55
C ILE A 158 7.17 22.75 -11.86
N THR A 159 6.88 24.00 -12.23
CA THR A 159 7.31 25.19 -11.50
C THR A 159 6.09 25.92 -10.96
N VAL A 160 6.00 26.04 -9.65
CA VAL A 160 4.97 26.80 -8.96
C VAL A 160 5.48 28.23 -8.79
N GLN A 161 4.70 29.20 -9.24
CA GLN A 161 4.98 30.63 -9.08
C GLN A 161 3.99 31.25 -8.09
N ALA A 162 4.52 32.10 -7.21
CA ALA A 162 3.66 33.04 -6.50
C ALA A 162 2.92 33.86 -7.55
N ARG A 163 1.61 34.07 -7.36
CA ARG A 163 0.95 35.14 -8.11
C ARG A 163 1.70 36.43 -7.78
N ARG A 164 2.30 37.08 -8.78
CA ARG A 164 2.67 38.49 -8.65
C ARG A 164 1.39 39.16 -8.18
N GLY A 165 1.47 39.86 -7.04
CA GLY A 165 0.31 40.38 -6.34
C GLY A 165 -0.68 40.98 -7.33
N ALA A 166 -1.96 40.67 -7.12
CA ALA A 166 -3.00 41.56 -7.59
C ALA A 166 -2.56 42.95 -7.17
N GLU A 167 -2.19 43.81 -8.13
CA GLU A 167 -2.16 45.23 -7.89
C GLU A 167 -3.52 45.54 -7.29
N VAL A 168 -3.51 45.86 -6.00
CA VAL A 168 -4.64 46.44 -5.32
C VAL A 168 -4.87 47.74 -6.06
N SER A 169 -5.78 47.69 -7.04
CA SER A 169 -6.30 48.84 -7.75
C SER A 169 -7.07 49.68 -6.73
N THR A 170 -6.38 50.44 -5.89
CA THR A 170 -6.94 51.62 -5.26
C THR A 170 -7.19 52.62 -6.38
N ARG A 171 -8.44 52.64 -6.86
CA ARG A 171 -9.05 53.78 -7.52
C ARG A 171 -9.95 54.48 -6.51
#